data_AF-A0A7S2G023-F1
#
_entry.id   AF-A0A7S2G023-F1
#
_cell.length_a   1.000
_cell.length_b   1.000
_cell.length_c   1.000
_cell.angle_alpha   90.00
_cell.angle_beta   90.00
_cell.angle_gamma   90.00
#
_symmetry.space_group_name_H-M   'P 1'
#
loop_
_entity.id
_entity.type
_entity.pdbx_description
1 polymer ?
#
loop_
_entity_poly.entity_id
_entity_poly.type
_entity_poly.pdbx_seq_one_letter_code
_entity_poly.pdbx_strand_id
1 'polypeptide(L)'
;YACSLLRKEAAHMQDSGVLLALPLYQGMLHADQQKVFEAPPGPTAPGGRGGRKVIVATEVAETAVALDNIIYVIDAGLARQRVYNPRMRMEAQLVSPISRSSACRRAACA
;
A
#
# COMPACT_ATOMS: atom_id res chain seq x y z
N TYR A 1 0.56 1.13 12.01
CA TYR A 1 1.90 1.69 12.26
C TYR A 1 2.43 2.50 11.08
N ALA A 2 2.59 1.93 9.88
CA ALA A 2 3.10 2.69 8.72
C ALA A 2 2.23 3.90 8.34
N CYS A 3 0.91 3.72 8.22
CA CYS A 3 -0.02 4.82 7.89
C CYS A 3 0.01 5.96 8.92
N SER A 4 0.14 5.66 10.22
CA SER A 4 0.22 6.69 11.25
C SER A 4 1.53 7.47 11.17
N LEU A 5 2.65 6.80 10.86
CA LEU A 5 3.93 7.45 10.67
C LEU A 5 3.90 8.37 9.44
N LEU A 6 3.36 7.89 8.30
CA LEU A 6 3.21 8.71 7.09
C LEU A 6 2.39 9.98 7.34
N ARG A 7 1.28 9.89 8.08
CA ARG A 7 0.47 11.05 8.44
C ARG A 7 1.23 12.03 9.34
N LYS A 8 1.99 11.51 10.31
CA LYS A 8 2.83 12.33 11.20
C LYS A 8 3.90 13.08 10.40
N GLU A 9 4.63 12.39 9.54
CA GLU A 9 5.69 13.02 8.72
C GLU A 9 5.09 14.02 7.73
N ALA A 10 3.94 13.71 7.11
CA ALA A 10 3.25 14.63 6.21
C ALA A 10 2.86 15.95 6.90
N ALA A 11 2.50 15.91 8.20
CA ALA A 11 2.18 17.12 8.95
C ALA A 11 3.38 18.04 9.18
N HIS A 12 4.61 17.53 9.05
CA HIS A 12 5.84 18.31 9.18
C HIS A 12 6.36 18.82 7.82
N MET A 13 5.78 18.38 6.70
CA MET A 13 6.17 18.85 5.37
C MET A 13 5.46 20.16 5.03
N GLN A 14 6.23 21.17 4.63
CA GLN A 14 5.69 22.41 4.08
C GLN A 14 5.23 22.17 2.63
N ASP A 15 4.06 22.70 2.26
CA ASP A 15 3.53 22.70 0.89
C ASP A 15 3.31 21.30 0.24
N SER A 16 3.01 20.27 1.05
CA SER A 16 2.80 18.90 0.55
C SER A 16 1.38 18.62 0.05
N GLY A 17 0.39 19.44 0.41
CA GLY A 17 -1.04 19.12 0.32
C GLY A 17 -1.47 18.09 1.38
N VAL A 18 -2.77 17.78 1.45
CA VAL A 18 -3.30 16.76 2.39
C VAL A 18 -2.85 15.36 1.96
N LEU A 19 -2.33 14.57 2.90
CA LEU A 19 -1.96 13.17 2.66
C LEU A 19 -2.95 12.21 3.31
N LEU A 20 -3.71 11.49 2.48
CA LEU A 20 -4.62 10.43 2.90
C LEU A 20 -3.88 9.08 2.85
N ALA A 21 -3.39 8.60 3.99
CA ALA A 21 -2.79 7.27 4.10
C ALA A 21 -3.87 6.22 4.40
N LEU A 22 -3.96 5.14 3.62
CA LEU A 22 -4.92 4.05 3.81
C LEU A 22 -4.21 2.69 3.85
N PRO A 23 -4.53 1.79 4.80
CA PRO A 23 -4.01 0.43 4.77
C PRO A 23 -4.81 -0.45 3.80
N LEU A 24 -4.16 -1.45 3.21
CA LEU A 24 -4.82 -2.51 2.44
C LEU A 24 -4.16 -3.87 2.71
N TYR A 25 -4.88 -4.76 3.39
CA TYR A 25 -4.38 -6.09 3.72
C TYR A 25 -5.53 -7.11 3.83
N GLN A 26 -5.20 -8.40 3.78
CA GLN A 26 -6.17 -9.48 3.90
C GLN A 26 -6.85 -9.46 5.27
N GLY A 27 -8.18 -9.57 5.30
CA GLY A 27 -8.97 -9.57 6.53
C GLY A 27 -9.48 -8.20 6.98
N MET A 28 -9.23 -7.11 6.22
CA MET A 28 -9.96 -5.86 6.41
C MET A 28 -11.46 -6.03 6.11
N LEU A 29 -12.30 -5.27 6.83
CA LEU A 29 -13.72 -5.15 6.53
C LEU A 29 -13.93 -4.58 5.12
N HIS A 30 -14.93 -5.09 4.41
CA HIS A 30 -15.23 -4.65 3.04
C HIS A 30 -15.46 -3.14 2.96
N ALA A 31 -16.18 -2.56 3.93
CA ALA A 31 -16.42 -1.11 3.98
C ALA A 31 -15.11 -0.29 4.08
N ASP A 32 -14.08 -0.80 4.77
CA ASP A 32 -12.80 -0.11 4.86
C ASP A 32 -11.93 -0.35 3.62
N GLN A 33 -12.05 -1.52 2.98
CA GLN A 33 -11.38 -1.78 1.70
C GLN A 33 -11.91 -0.84 0.62
N GLN A 34 -13.22 -0.56 0.60
CA GLN A 34 -13.82 0.32 -0.42
C GLN A 34 -13.25 1.75 -0.41
N LYS A 35 -12.76 2.23 0.75
CA LYS A 35 -12.14 3.56 0.87
C LYS A 35 -10.91 3.74 -0.02
N VAL A 36 -10.23 2.66 -0.42
CA VAL A 36 -9.07 2.78 -1.32
C VAL A 36 -9.45 3.16 -2.74
N PHE A 37 -10.71 2.97 -3.14
CA PHE A 37 -11.23 3.35 -4.46
C PHE A 37 -11.76 4.78 -4.50
N GLU A 38 -11.92 5.44 -3.35
CA GLU A 38 -12.36 6.84 -3.28
C GLU A 38 -11.33 7.78 -3.92
N ALA A 39 -11.81 8.90 -4.47
CA ALA A 39 -10.94 9.90 -5.09
C ALA A 39 -9.93 10.48 -4.07
N PRO A 40 -8.72 10.88 -4.51
CA PRO A 40 -7.77 11.56 -3.64
C PRO A 40 -8.35 12.88 -3.10
N PRO A 41 -7.91 13.33 -1.91
CA PRO A 41 -8.42 14.57 -1.32
C PRO A 41 -8.11 15.77 -2.21
N GLY A 42 -9.09 16.66 -2.37
CA GLY A 42 -8.93 17.92 -3.09
C GLY A 42 -8.05 18.94 -2.34
N PRO A 43 -7.76 20.10 -2.96
CA PRO A 43 -7.07 21.21 -2.30
C PRO A 43 -7.87 21.73 -1.10
N THR A 44 -7.19 22.04 0.00
CA THR A 44 -7.82 22.62 1.21
C THR A 44 -7.95 24.13 1.17
N ALA A 45 -7.30 24.80 0.22
CA ALA A 45 -7.36 26.25 0.02
C ALA A 45 -7.37 26.59 -1.49
N PRO A 46 -7.97 27.72 -1.91
CA PRO A 46 -7.90 28.21 -3.28
C PRO A 46 -6.44 28.39 -3.73
N GLY A 47 -6.06 27.78 -4.86
CA GLY A 47 -4.67 27.80 -5.35
C GLY A 47 -3.70 26.90 -4.58
N GLY A 48 -4.16 26.16 -3.57
CA GLY A 48 -3.36 25.20 -2.82
C GLY A 48 -3.06 23.93 -3.62
N ARG A 49 -2.02 23.21 -3.21
CA ARG A 49 -1.62 21.94 -3.83
C ARG A 49 -2.69 20.86 -3.60
N GLY A 50 -2.98 20.08 -4.64
CA GLY A 50 -3.88 18.92 -4.55
C GLY A 50 -3.38 17.91 -3.52
N GLY A 51 -4.31 17.29 -2.80
CA GLY A 51 -3.99 16.23 -1.85
C GLY A 51 -3.60 14.93 -2.55
N ARG A 52 -2.91 14.05 -1.82
CA ARG A 52 -2.42 12.76 -2.31
C ARG A 52 -2.99 11.62 -1.49
N LYS A 53 -3.39 10.55 -2.18
CA LYS A 53 -3.79 9.27 -1.56
C LYS A 53 -2.60 8.32 -1.60
N VAL A 54 -2.23 7.77 -0.45
CA VAL A 54 -1.15 6.80 -0.30
C VAL A 54 -1.72 5.51 0.27
N ILE A 55 -1.65 4.43 -0.50
CA ILE A 55 -2.16 3.13 -0.10
C ILE A 55 -0.97 2.28 0.34
N VAL A 56 -0.96 1.88 1.62
CA VAL A 56 0.05 0.96 2.17
C VAL A 56 -0.53 -0.45 2.09
N ALA A 57 -0.12 -1.18 1.06
CA ALA A 57 -0.65 -2.50 0.76
C ALA A 57 0.33 -3.64 1.06
N THR A 58 -0.21 -4.83 1.30
CA THR A 58 0.53 -6.09 1.19
C THR A 58 0.43 -6.64 -0.24
N GLU A 59 0.70 -7.94 -0.41
CA GLU A 59 0.51 -8.68 -1.66
C GLU A 59 -0.91 -8.64 -2.24
N VAL A 60 -1.92 -8.19 -1.48
CA VAL A 60 -3.30 -8.03 -1.99
C VAL A 60 -3.38 -7.07 -3.18
N ALA A 61 -2.55 -6.03 -3.18
CA ALA A 61 -2.47 -5.09 -4.30
C ALA A 61 -1.79 -5.69 -5.54
N GLU A 62 -1.01 -6.77 -5.40
CA GLU A 62 -0.29 -7.38 -6.54
C GLU A 62 -1.21 -8.17 -7.48
N THR A 63 -2.26 -8.79 -6.94
CA THR A 63 -3.02 -9.82 -7.66
C THR A 63 -4.51 -9.56 -7.79
N ALA A 64 -5.10 -8.70 -6.96
CA ALA A 64 -6.55 -8.72 -6.80
C ALA A 64 -7.27 -7.38 -7.03
N VAL A 65 -6.55 -6.26 -7.16
CA VAL A 65 -7.19 -4.94 -7.17
C VAL A 65 -6.59 -4.02 -8.23
N ALA A 66 -7.37 -3.73 -9.28
CA ALA A 66 -7.10 -2.58 -10.13
C ALA A 66 -7.41 -1.31 -9.33
N LEU A 67 -6.36 -0.69 -8.80
CA LEU A 67 -6.47 0.61 -8.14
C LEU A 67 -6.37 1.68 -9.21
N ASP A 68 -7.42 2.45 -9.40
CA ASP A 68 -7.40 3.53 -10.38
C ASP A 68 -6.48 4.67 -9.92
N ASN A 69 -5.80 5.30 -10.89
CA ASN A 69 -4.98 6.50 -10.72
C ASN A 69 -3.76 6.35 -9.80
N ILE A 70 -3.11 5.19 -9.83
CA ILE A 70 -1.79 5.00 -9.22
C ILE A 70 -0.72 5.54 -10.17
N ILE A 71 0.04 6.54 -9.72
CA ILE A 71 1.11 7.17 -10.52
C ILE A 71 2.48 6.73 -10.03
N TYR A 72 2.58 6.33 -8.75
CA TYR A 72 3.83 5.97 -8.10
C TYR A 72 3.67 4.67 -7.33
N VAL A 73 4.64 3.78 -7.50
CA VAL A 73 4.78 2.54 -6.73
C VAL A 73 6.11 2.59 -5.98
N ILE A 74 6.06 2.32 -4.67
CA ILE A 74 7.24 2.14 -3.83
C ILE A 74 7.26 0.68 -3.39
N ASP A 75 8.18 -0.11 -3.95
CA ASP A 75 8.33 -1.53 -3.63
C ASP A 75 9.53 -1.77 -2.70
N ALA A 76 9.26 -2.32 -1.52
CA ALA A 76 10.29 -2.70 -0.56
C ALA A 76 11.01 -4.01 -0.93
N GLY A 77 10.50 -4.77 -1.92
CA GLY A 77 11.11 -6.02 -2.39
C GLY A 77 10.91 -7.21 -1.45
N LEU A 78 9.99 -7.11 -0.47
CA LEU A 78 9.72 -8.14 0.53
C LEU A 78 8.26 -8.61 0.49
N ALA A 79 8.02 -9.87 0.87
CA ALA A 79 6.70 -10.46 1.08
C ALA A 79 6.72 -11.48 2.21
N ARG A 80 5.54 -11.81 2.78
CA ARG A 80 5.40 -12.95 3.70
C ARG A 80 5.09 -14.20 2.88
N GLN A 81 6.08 -15.07 2.71
CA GLN A 81 5.91 -16.32 1.98
C GLN A 81 5.62 -17.48 2.93
N ARG A 82 4.72 -18.37 2.51
CA ARG A 82 4.48 -19.63 3.21
C ARG A 82 5.63 -20.59 2.90
N VAL A 83 6.25 -21.11 3.96
CA VAL A 83 7.33 -22.08 3.88
C VAL A 83 6.91 -23.32 4.66
N TYR A 84 6.98 -24.48 4.01
CA TYR A 84 6.70 -25.77 4.63
C TYR A 84 7.99 -26.44 5.10
N ASN A 85 8.06 -26.82 6.37
CA ASN A 85 9.14 -27.64 6.91
C ASN A 85 8.71 -29.12 6.95
N PRO A 86 9.22 -29.99 6.06
CA PRO A 86 8.78 -31.38 5.99
C PRO A 86 9.20 -32.22 7.20
N ARG A 87 10.25 -31.81 7.93
CA ARG A 87 10.71 -32.53 9.12
C ARG A 87 9.79 -32.32 10.31
N MET A 88 9.30 -31.08 10.47
CA MET A 88 8.37 -30.71 11.54
C MET A 88 6.90 -30.86 11.13
N ARG A 89 6.63 -31.12 9.85
CA ARG A 89 5.29 -31.15 9.24
C ARG A 89 4.48 -29.88 9.55
N MET A 90 5.16 -28.73 9.53
CA MET A 90 4.60 -27.44 9.94
C MET A 90 4.79 -26.41 8.84
N GLU A 91 3.79 -25.56 8.66
CA GLU A 91 3.86 -24.35 7.83
C GLU A 91 4.19 -23.13 8.68
N ALA A 92 5.04 -22.25 8.16
CA ALA A 92 5.34 -20.96 8.75
C ALA A 92 5.25 -19.86 7.70
N GLN A 93 4.97 -18.63 8.13
CA GLN A 93 5.07 -17.44 7.27
C GLN A 93 6.32 -16.66 7.63
N LEU A 94 7.26 -16.58 6.68
CA LEU A 94 8.52 -15.86 6.85
C LEU A 94 8.57 -14.67 5.90
N VAL A 95 9.20 -13.59 6.35
CA VAL A 95 9.50 -12.45 5.48
C VAL A 95 10.70 -12.81 4.62
N SER A 96 10.54 -12.73 3.30
CA SER A 96 11.57 -13.07 2.32
C SER A 96 11.56 -12.12 1.12
N PRO A 97 12.67 -12.04 0.37
CA PRO A 97 12.71 -11.31 -0.89
C PRO A 97 11.70 -11.84 -1.90
N ILE A 98 11.11 -10.92 -2.68
CA ILE A 98 10.18 -11.29 -3.75
C ILE A 98 10.91 -11.80 -4.98
N SER A 99 10.19 -12.55 -5.81
CA SER A 99 10.69 -12.95 -7.13
C SER A 99 10.73 -11.75 -8.09
N ARG A 100 11.55 -11.86 -9.14
CA ARG A 100 11.55 -10.88 -10.25
C ARG A 100 10.17 -10.71 -10.90
N SER A 101 9.41 -11.81 -11.01
CA SER A 101 8.05 -11.77 -11.55
C SER A 101 7.09 -10.96 -10.67
N SER A 102 7.18 -11.11 -9.35
CA SER A 102 6.37 -10.34 -8.39
C SER A 102 6.72 -8.86 -8.43
N ALA A 103 8.00 -8.51 -8.47
CA ALA A 103 8.46 -7.13 -8.63
C ALA A 103 7.92 -6.50 -9.93
N CYS A 104 7.94 -7.25 -11.04
CA CYS A 104 7.40 -6.79 -12.32
C CYS A 104 5.89 -6.50 -12.24
N ARG A 105 5.12 -7.38 -11.60
CA ARG A 105 3.67 -7.15 -11.39
C ARG A 105 3.39 -5.92 -10.54
N ARG A 106 4.18 -5.68 -9.49
CA ARG A 106 4.04 -4.49 -8.62
C ARG A 106 4.37 -3.22 -9.37
N ALA A 107 5.42 -3.22 -10.19
CA ALA A 107 5.78 -2.07 -11.02
C ALA A 107 4.70 -1.75 -12.06
N ALA A 108 4.02 -2.77 -12.60
CA ALA A 108 2.92 -2.62 -13.55
C ALA A 108 1.63 -2.04 -12.94
N CYS A 109 1.59 -1.76 -11.63
CA CYS A 109 0.48 -1.06 -10.99
C CYS A 109 0.54 0.48 -11.17
N ALA A 110 1.63 1.03 -11.72
CA ALA A 110 1.73 2.42 -12.17
C ALA A 110 1.79 2.48 -13.71
#